data_AF-A0A951M1B5-F1
#
_entry.id   AF-A0A951M1B5-F1
#
_cell.length_a   1.000
_cell.length_b   1.000
_cell.length_c   1.000
_cell.angle_alpha   90.00
_cell.angle_beta   90.00
_cell.angle_gamma   90.00
#
_symmetry.space_group_name_H-M   'P 1'
#
loop_
_entity.id
_entity.type
_entity.pdbx_description
1 polymer ?
#
loop_
_entity_poly.entity_id
_entity_poly.type
_entity_poly.pdbx_seq_one_letter_code
_entity_poly.pdbx_strand_id
1 'polypeptide(L)'
;MTKIAVAKGDGIGPEIMTAVLSVFEAAKVPLSYDFVDMGKWVFDKGYSNGMTPEAQQTIESHGILFKGPMETPKGKGVKSVNVTARKTWNTYANKRTFQTLHGVDTVFSKAGIPIDITIVRENIEDTYGGIEHMLTHDVALSRRFITRPGSMQVIKYAFEMARKKGARRITCGHKANIMKLTDGLFLEVFHEVAKDYPDLKADDVIVDDLCMKLVSRPDLFDVVVLTNLQGDIVSDLCAGLVGGLGFAPSANIGDHISIFEAVHGTAPDIAGKNIANPTALLLSGFAMLRHLGLMEAAVMIENALLYTLESGVHTGDFGDRSKPALNTTQFTEAIIGNFGKVPANNPKPALPNQEVTPTHFKLEKNPMLESKASTPELIIGVDFFIES
;
A
#
# COMPACT_ATOMS: atom_id res chain seq x y z
N MET A 1 22.02 2.11 14.44
CA MET A 1 20.89 2.79 13.80
C MET A 1 20.70 2.21 12.41
N THR A 2 19.47 1.89 12.02
CA THR A 2 19.14 1.36 10.69
C THR A 2 19.05 2.52 9.71
N LYS A 3 19.78 2.46 8.58
CA LYS A 3 19.70 3.48 7.54
C LYS A 3 18.50 3.22 6.63
N ILE A 4 17.75 4.27 6.30
CA ILE A 4 16.64 4.22 5.35
C ILE A 4 16.73 5.39 4.37
N ALA A 5 16.25 5.19 3.14
CA ALA A 5 16.07 6.27 2.19
C ALA A 5 14.75 6.99 2.45
N VAL A 6 14.77 8.32 2.43
CA VAL A 6 13.57 9.15 2.66
C VAL A 6 13.33 10.09 1.49
N ALA A 7 12.19 9.93 0.80
CA ALA A 7 11.75 10.88 -0.21
C ALA A 7 10.59 11.72 0.32
N LYS A 8 10.76 13.03 0.48
CA LYS A 8 9.70 13.90 1.02
C LYS A 8 8.48 13.99 0.10
N GLY A 9 8.66 13.75 -1.21
CA GLY A 9 7.58 13.79 -2.19
C GLY A 9 7.16 15.22 -2.53
N ASP A 10 5.94 15.35 -3.05
CA ASP A 10 5.35 16.59 -3.59
C ASP A 10 4.11 17.01 -2.78
N GLY A 11 3.64 18.25 -2.97
CA GLY A 11 2.43 18.78 -2.33
C GLY A 11 2.50 18.77 -0.80
N ILE A 12 1.55 18.11 -0.12
CA ILE A 12 1.56 17.96 1.35
C ILE A 12 2.68 17.05 1.86
N GLY A 13 3.36 16.30 0.98
CA GLY A 13 4.34 15.28 1.35
C GLY A 13 5.43 15.76 2.31
N PRO A 14 6.12 16.87 2.04
CA PRO A 14 7.11 17.43 2.96
C PRO A 14 6.57 17.76 4.36
N GLU A 15 5.34 18.25 4.48
CA GLU A 15 4.72 18.60 5.76
C GLU A 15 4.44 17.35 6.60
N ILE A 16 3.74 16.38 6.02
CA ILE A 16 3.40 15.14 6.74
C ILE A 16 4.64 14.27 7.00
N MET A 17 5.64 14.29 6.11
CA MET A 17 6.90 13.58 6.34
C MET A 17 7.65 14.21 7.52
N THR A 18 7.72 15.54 7.58
CA THR A 18 8.33 16.24 8.72
C THR A 18 7.63 15.88 10.02
N ALA A 19 6.28 15.91 10.04
CA ALA A 19 5.49 15.50 11.19
C ALA A 19 5.83 14.07 11.66
N VAL A 20 5.83 13.09 10.75
CA VAL A 20 6.11 11.68 11.10
C VAL A 20 7.54 11.50 11.61
N LEU A 21 8.53 12.13 10.96
CA LEU A 21 9.92 12.06 11.42
C LEU A 21 10.11 12.71 12.79
N SER A 22 9.40 13.80 13.11
CA SER A 22 9.41 14.40 14.45
C SER A 22 8.86 13.46 15.52
N VAL A 23 7.81 12.68 15.21
CA VAL A 23 7.30 11.63 16.11
C VAL A 23 8.37 10.56 16.34
N PHE A 24 9.05 10.10 15.28
CA PHE A 24 10.11 9.10 15.40
C PHE A 24 11.33 9.60 16.16
N GLU A 25 11.73 10.86 15.96
CA GLU A 25 12.83 11.50 16.69
C GLU A 25 12.50 11.62 18.17
N ALA A 26 11.30 12.11 18.51
CA ALA A 26 10.84 12.22 19.90
C ALA A 26 10.77 10.86 20.60
N ALA A 27 10.38 9.81 19.86
CA ALA A 27 10.36 8.43 20.32
C ALA A 27 11.75 7.77 20.36
N LYS A 28 12.80 8.46 19.90
CA LYS A 28 14.18 7.97 19.80
C LYS A 28 14.29 6.66 19.03
N VAL A 29 13.50 6.52 17.96
CA VAL A 29 13.56 5.35 17.09
C VAL A 29 14.97 5.27 16.48
N PRO A 30 15.66 4.11 16.50
CA PRO A 30 17.06 4.02 16.09
C PRO A 30 17.25 4.01 14.56
N LEU A 31 16.76 5.05 13.88
CA LEU A 31 16.84 5.25 12.44
C LEU A 31 17.86 6.34 12.07
N SER A 32 18.45 6.22 10.88
CA SER A 32 19.23 7.25 10.23
C SER A 32 18.63 7.48 8.83
N TYR A 33 18.47 8.74 8.44
CA TYR A 33 17.76 9.12 7.23
C TYR A 33 18.73 9.64 6.17
N ASP A 34 18.77 8.99 5.01
CA ASP A 34 19.40 9.54 3.82
C ASP A 34 18.28 10.09 2.92
N PHE A 35 18.18 11.42 2.83
CA PHE A 35 17.15 12.07 2.02
C PHE A 35 17.50 11.95 0.54
N VAL A 36 16.50 11.56 -0.26
CA VAL A 36 16.68 11.30 -1.70
C VAL A 36 15.74 12.14 -2.55
N ASP A 37 16.23 12.50 -3.73
CA ASP A 37 15.54 13.34 -4.71
C ASP A 37 14.63 12.48 -5.60
N MET A 38 13.33 12.53 -5.30
CA MET A 38 12.30 11.78 -6.04
C MET A 38 10.96 12.53 -6.02
N GLY A 39 10.31 12.65 -7.18
CA GLY A 39 9.03 13.35 -7.33
C GLY A 39 8.88 14.13 -8.64
N LYS A 40 7.81 14.92 -8.76
CA LYS A 40 7.53 15.72 -9.96
C LYS A 40 8.67 16.68 -10.32
N TRP A 41 9.19 17.38 -9.32
CA TRP A 41 10.26 18.36 -9.52
C TRP A 41 11.55 17.73 -10.06
N VAL A 42 11.75 16.42 -9.90
CA VAL A 42 12.89 15.68 -10.47
C VAL A 42 12.68 15.42 -11.96
N PHE A 43 11.43 15.15 -12.40
CA PHE A 43 11.11 15.13 -13.83
C PHE A 43 11.36 16.49 -14.48
N ASP A 44 11.00 17.57 -13.80
CA ASP A 44 11.21 18.94 -14.30
C ASP A 44 12.71 19.27 -14.49
N LYS A 45 13.61 18.54 -13.82
CA LYS A 45 15.07 18.61 -14.00
C LYS A 45 15.60 17.73 -15.16
N GLY A 46 14.74 16.99 -15.86
CA GLY A 46 15.10 16.17 -17.02
C GLY A 46 15.31 14.68 -16.73
N TYR A 47 15.08 14.21 -15.50
CA TYR A 47 15.18 12.79 -15.16
C TYR A 47 13.88 12.06 -15.49
N SER A 48 13.89 11.28 -16.57
CA SER A 48 12.69 10.66 -17.18
C SER A 48 12.01 9.57 -16.34
N ASN A 49 12.63 9.11 -15.26
CA ASN A 49 12.07 8.14 -14.30
C ASN A 49 11.64 8.77 -12.97
N GLY A 50 11.83 10.09 -12.79
CA GLY A 50 11.41 10.83 -11.59
C GLY A 50 12.33 10.66 -10.38
N MET A 51 13.55 10.15 -10.58
CA MET A 51 14.58 9.91 -9.57
C MET A 51 15.96 10.29 -10.09
N THR A 52 16.85 10.79 -9.24
CA THR A 52 18.27 10.93 -9.61
C THR A 52 18.99 9.57 -9.53
N PRO A 53 20.10 9.35 -10.26
CA PRO A 53 20.92 8.14 -10.13
C PRO A 53 21.39 7.90 -8.69
N GLU A 54 21.75 8.95 -7.97
CA GLU A 54 22.18 8.89 -6.58
C GLU A 54 21.02 8.46 -5.66
N ALA A 55 19.80 8.95 -5.91
CA ALA A 55 18.60 8.52 -5.20
C ALA A 55 18.34 7.02 -5.41
N GLN A 56 18.39 6.55 -6.65
CA GLN A 56 18.21 5.14 -6.98
C GLN A 56 19.26 4.26 -6.27
N GLN A 57 20.54 4.63 -6.35
CA GLN A 57 21.62 3.89 -5.69
C GLN A 57 21.44 3.84 -4.16
N THR A 58 21.04 4.95 -3.55
CA THR A 58 20.79 5.03 -2.10
C THR A 58 19.65 4.10 -1.68
N ILE A 59 18.55 4.09 -2.44
CA ILE A 59 17.40 3.22 -2.17
C ILE A 59 17.77 1.75 -2.31
N GLU A 60 18.49 1.40 -3.38
CA GLU A 60 18.96 0.02 -3.62
C GLU A 60 19.96 -0.46 -2.57
N SER A 61 20.80 0.45 -2.05
CA SER A 61 21.76 0.14 -0.98
C SER A 61 21.06 -0.13 0.36
N HIS A 62 20.00 0.62 0.67
CA HIS A 62 19.32 0.54 1.97
C HIS A 62 18.21 -0.50 2.01
N GLY A 63 17.60 -0.84 0.86
CA GLY A 63 16.48 -1.76 0.77
C GLY A 63 15.14 -1.19 1.29
N ILE A 64 15.14 0.03 1.85
CA ILE A 64 13.96 0.64 2.47
C ILE A 64 13.81 2.06 1.94
N LEU A 65 12.64 2.33 1.34
CA LEU A 65 12.21 3.67 0.95
C LEU A 65 10.99 4.07 1.77
N PHE A 66 11.12 5.12 2.57
CA PHE A 66 9.98 5.79 3.19
C PHE A 66 9.67 7.07 2.42
N LYS A 67 8.47 7.16 1.83
CA LYS A 67 8.17 8.28 0.93
C LYS A 67 6.83 8.95 1.17
N GLY A 68 6.81 10.26 0.94
CA GLY A 68 5.59 11.04 0.79
C GLY A 68 4.87 10.76 -0.55
N PRO A 69 3.66 11.32 -0.73
CA PRO A 69 2.95 11.29 -2.00
C PRO A 69 3.75 11.98 -3.11
N MET A 70 3.61 11.51 -4.35
CA MET A 70 4.30 12.06 -5.51
C MET A 70 3.32 12.37 -6.62
N GLU A 71 3.44 13.55 -7.20
CA GLU A 71 2.53 14.01 -8.24
C GLU A 71 2.86 13.31 -9.56
N THR A 72 1.81 12.81 -10.24
CA THR A 72 1.92 12.27 -11.59
C THR A 72 1.23 13.22 -12.56
N PRO A 73 1.88 13.67 -13.65
CA PRO A 73 1.25 14.48 -14.67
C PRO A 73 0.01 13.79 -15.27
N LYS A 74 -1.11 14.52 -15.43
CA LYS A 74 -2.36 13.97 -15.98
C LYS A 74 -2.38 14.00 -17.52
N GLY A 75 -2.80 12.89 -18.15
CA GLY A 75 -3.27 12.81 -19.53
C GLY A 75 -2.22 12.83 -20.66
N LYS A 76 -1.08 13.50 -20.48
CA LYS A 76 0.05 13.50 -21.42
C LYS A 76 1.37 13.56 -20.63
N GLY A 77 2.35 12.71 -20.97
CA GLY A 77 3.69 12.79 -20.39
C GLY A 77 4.29 11.46 -19.91
N VAL A 78 5.29 11.57 -19.03
CA VAL A 78 6.10 10.49 -18.45
C VAL A 78 5.28 9.53 -17.57
N LYS A 79 5.73 8.27 -17.49
CA LYS A 79 5.11 7.25 -16.63
C LYS A 79 5.17 7.68 -15.15
N SER A 80 4.14 7.34 -14.37
CA SER A 80 4.08 7.63 -12.93
C SER A 80 5.34 7.14 -12.20
N VAL A 81 5.99 8.02 -11.44
CA VAL A 81 7.15 7.66 -10.61
C VAL A 81 6.83 6.55 -9.59
N ASN A 82 5.60 6.51 -9.07
CA ASN A 82 5.17 5.46 -8.15
C ASN A 82 5.13 4.09 -8.84
N VAL A 83 4.57 4.03 -10.06
CA VAL A 83 4.53 2.79 -10.85
C VAL A 83 5.93 2.38 -11.31
N THR A 84 6.74 3.35 -11.72
CA THR A 84 8.14 3.12 -12.11
C THR A 84 8.93 2.52 -10.97
N ALA A 85 8.91 3.11 -9.77
CA ALA A 85 9.59 2.58 -8.60
C ALA A 85 9.18 1.14 -8.28
N ARG A 86 7.86 0.85 -8.30
CA ARG A 86 7.35 -0.50 -8.01
C ARG A 86 7.85 -1.54 -9.01
N LYS A 87 7.83 -1.20 -10.30
CA LYS A 87 8.30 -2.07 -11.38
C LYS A 87 9.83 -2.24 -11.37
N THR A 88 10.58 -1.16 -11.20
CA THR A 88 12.05 -1.18 -11.16
C THR A 88 12.57 -2.10 -10.07
N TRP A 89 11.93 -2.07 -8.89
CA TRP A 89 12.39 -2.82 -7.72
C TRP A 89 11.56 -4.06 -7.38
N ASN A 90 10.68 -4.48 -8.29
CA ASN A 90 9.79 -5.64 -8.13
C ASN A 90 9.07 -5.67 -6.77
N THR A 91 8.51 -4.54 -6.33
CA THR A 91 7.71 -4.50 -5.10
C THR A 91 6.29 -5.01 -5.37
N TYR A 92 6.18 -6.32 -5.54
CA TYR A 92 5.03 -7.02 -6.13
C TYR A 92 3.75 -7.03 -5.31
N ALA A 93 3.84 -6.88 -3.99
CA ALA A 93 2.68 -6.90 -3.11
C ALA A 93 2.44 -5.52 -2.48
N ASN A 94 1.32 -4.88 -2.79
CA ASN A 94 0.86 -3.68 -2.10
C ASN A 94 -0.10 -4.08 -0.97
N LYS A 95 0.38 -4.05 0.27
CA LYS A 95 -0.40 -4.33 1.48
C LYS A 95 -1.01 -3.05 2.03
N ARG A 96 -2.34 -3.00 2.13
CA ARG A 96 -3.11 -1.90 2.73
C ARG A 96 -4.00 -2.45 3.83
N THR A 97 -3.88 -1.90 5.04
CA THR A 97 -4.68 -2.34 6.20
C THR A 97 -5.65 -1.24 6.59
N PHE A 98 -6.92 -1.61 6.73
CA PHE A 98 -8.03 -0.72 7.06
C PHE A 98 -8.62 -1.16 8.39
N GLN A 99 -8.50 -0.31 9.40
CA GLN A 99 -8.97 -0.59 10.75
C GLN A 99 -9.88 0.52 11.25
N THR A 100 -10.91 0.16 12.00
CA THR A 100 -11.66 1.13 12.80
C THR A 100 -10.72 1.76 13.82
N LEU A 101 -10.64 3.09 13.82
CA LEU A 101 -9.89 3.89 14.79
C LEU A 101 -10.88 4.61 15.70
N HIS A 102 -10.82 4.36 17.00
CA HIS A 102 -11.70 5.02 17.96
C HIS A 102 -11.41 6.52 17.99
N GLY A 103 -12.44 7.34 17.86
CA GLY A 103 -12.34 8.79 17.63
C GLY A 103 -12.49 9.22 16.16
N VAL A 104 -12.49 8.28 15.22
CA VAL A 104 -12.78 8.52 13.80
C VAL A 104 -14.18 8.01 13.48
N ASP A 105 -15.12 8.94 13.43
CA ASP A 105 -16.53 8.66 13.19
C ASP A 105 -16.80 8.28 11.72
N THR A 106 -17.25 7.04 11.51
CA THR A 106 -17.80 6.53 10.24
C THR A 106 -19.18 5.92 10.44
N VAL A 107 -19.93 5.71 9.36
CA VAL A 107 -21.23 5.01 9.41
C VAL A 107 -21.13 3.62 10.06
N PHE A 108 -20.00 2.92 9.86
CA PHE A 108 -19.75 1.59 10.44
C PHE A 108 -19.41 1.67 11.92
N SER A 109 -18.52 2.60 12.32
CA SER A 109 -18.17 2.78 13.74
C SER A 109 -19.40 3.17 14.57
N LYS A 110 -20.29 4.02 14.04
CA LYS A 110 -21.55 4.43 14.70
C LYS A 110 -22.55 3.29 14.81
N ALA A 111 -22.53 2.36 13.86
CA ALA A 111 -23.32 1.14 13.89
C ALA A 111 -22.69 0.04 14.79
N GLY A 112 -21.52 0.28 15.39
CA GLY A 112 -20.81 -0.71 16.19
C GLY A 112 -20.22 -1.87 15.37
N ILE A 113 -19.95 -1.65 14.08
CA ILE A 113 -19.36 -2.64 13.18
C ILE A 113 -17.85 -2.38 13.10
N PRO A 114 -17.00 -3.18 13.78
CA PRO A 114 -15.56 -3.02 13.68
C PRO A 114 -15.05 -3.50 12.32
N ILE A 115 -14.13 -2.73 11.75
CA ILE A 115 -13.43 -3.05 10.52
C ILE A 115 -11.99 -3.43 10.88
N ASP A 116 -11.52 -4.58 10.40
CA ASP A 116 -10.10 -4.95 10.36
C ASP A 116 -9.84 -5.79 9.10
N ILE A 117 -9.66 -5.12 7.98
CA ILE A 117 -9.50 -5.74 6.66
C ILE A 117 -8.14 -5.38 6.10
N THR A 118 -7.39 -6.36 5.61
CA THR A 118 -6.17 -6.14 4.86
C THR A 118 -6.36 -6.50 3.39
N ILE A 119 -6.13 -5.54 2.50
CA ILE A 119 -6.07 -5.77 1.06
C ILE A 119 -4.62 -6.01 0.65
N VAL A 120 -4.37 -7.09 -0.09
CA VAL A 120 -3.11 -7.37 -0.76
C VAL A 120 -3.34 -7.26 -2.26
N ARG A 121 -2.82 -6.20 -2.85
CA ARG A 121 -2.94 -5.89 -4.26
C ARG A 121 -1.67 -6.33 -5.00
N GLU A 122 -1.83 -7.06 -6.11
CA GLU A 122 -0.77 -7.24 -7.11
C GLU A 122 -0.35 -5.88 -7.66
N ASN A 123 0.95 -5.60 -7.79
CA ASN A 123 1.45 -4.23 -7.87
C ASN A 123 2.36 -3.92 -9.08
N ILE A 124 2.53 -4.86 -10.01
CA ILE A 124 3.48 -4.79 -11.14
C ILE A 124 2.77 -4.91 -12.50
N GLU A 125 1.83 -5.84 -12.66
CA GLU A 125 1.21 -6.19 -13.94
C GLU A 125 -0.23 -5.64 -14.08
N ASP A 126 -1.14 -6.37 -14.74
CA ASP A 126 -2.51 -5.96 -15.09
C ASP A 126 -2.53 -4.70 -16.01
N THR A 127 -3.67 -4.03 -16.11
CA THR A 127 -3.86 -2.79 -16.88
C THR A 127 -2.98 -1.63 -16.44
N TYR A 128 -2.44 -1.66 -15.21
CA TYR A 128 -1.41 -0.70 -14.73
C TYR A 128 -0.07 -0.87 -15.47
N GLY A 129 0.05 -1.89 -16.32
CA GLY A 129 1.02 -1.96 -17.41
C GLY A 129 1.12 -0.66 -18.22
N GLY A 130 -0.02 -0.02 -18.49
CA GLY A 130 -0.10 1.19 -19.32
C GLY A 130 0.32 0.93 -20.77
N ILE A 131 0.04 -0.28 -21.27
CA ILE A 131 0.36 -0.67 -22.65
C ILE A 131 -0.90 -0.49 -23.49
N GLU A 132 -0.97 0.67 -24.14
CA GLU A 132 -2.15 1.13 -24.86
C GLU A 132 -1.79 1.54 -26.29
N HIS A 133 -2.70 1.27 -27.24
CA HIS A 133 -2.53 1.57 -28.66
C HIS A 133 -3.84 2.08 -29.23
N MET A 134 -3.77 3.09 -30.11
CA MET A 134 -4.88 3.41 -31.00
C MET A 134 -4.81 2.47 -32.20
N LEU A 135 -5.78 1.57 -32.34
CA LEU A 135 -5.86 0.65 -33.49
C LEU A 135 -6.37 1.38 -34.74
N THR A 136 -7.25 2.36 -34.55
CA THR A 136 -7.74 3.32 -35.55
C THR A 136 -7.88 4.69 -34.87
N HIS A 137 -8.43 5.71 -35.55
CA HIS A 137 -8.73 7.00 -34.92
C HIS A 137 -9.67 6.89 -33.70
N ASP A 138 -10.64 5.98 -33.74
CA ASP A 138 -11.74 5.89 -32.76
C ASP A 138 -11.71 4.61 -31.91
N VAL A 139 -10.67 3.77 -32.07
CA VAL A 139 -10.54 2.49 -31.34
C VAL A 139 -9.26 2.47 -30.52
N ALA A 140 -9.40 2.57 -29.20
CA ALA A 140 -8.33 2.41 -28.23
C ALA A 140 -8.27 0.97 -27.69
N LEU A 141 -7.09 0.37 -27.67
CA LEU A 141 -6.79 -0.93 -27.09
C LEU A 141 -5.93 -0.75 -25.84
N SER A 142 -6.32 -1.40 -24.74
CA SER A 142 -5.50 -1.53 -23.52
C SER A 142 -5.18 -3.01 -23.28
N ARG A 143 -3.89 -3.33 -23.07
CA ARG A 143 -3.46 -4.71 -22.84
C ARG A 143 -3.37 -5.02 -21.36
N ARG A 144 -4.08 -6.08 -20.95
CA ARG A 144 -4.03 -6.66 -19.60
C ARG A 144 -3.16 -7.91 -19.61
N PHE A 145 -2.11 -7.92 -18.80
CA PHE A 145 -1.24 -9.07 -18.62
C PHE A 145 -1.39 -9.60 -17.20
N ILE A 146 -1.63 -10.90 -17.07
CA ILE A 146 -1.53 -11.63 -15.80
C ILE A 146 -0.58 -12.79 -16.04
N THR A 147 0.43 -12.94 -15.19
CA THR A 147 1.44 -13.98 -15.30
C THR A 147 1.38 -14.93 -14.12
N ARG A 148 1.66 -16.22 -14.37
CA ARG A 148 1.71 -17.21 -13.28
C ARG A 148 2.76 -16.84 -12.21
N PRO A 149 3.99 -16.44 -12.57
CA PRO A 149 4.98 -16.06 -11.57
C PRO A 149 4.60 -14.82 -10.75
N GLY A 150 4.07 -13.77 -11.39
CA GLY A 150 3.60 -12.56 -10.68
C GLY A 150 2.46 -12.88 -9.70
N SER A 151 1.47 -13.64 -10.18
CA SER A 151 0.37 -14.15 -9.33
C SER A 151 0.89 -14.96 -8.15
N MET A 152 1.84 -15.88 -8.39
CA MET A 152 2.42 -16.74 -7.36
C MET A 152 3.14 -15.93 -6.26
N GLN A 153 3.90 -14.89 -6.63
CA GLN A 153 4.61 -14.04 -5.67
C GLN A 153 3.65 -13.32 -4.72
N VAL A 154 2.69 -12.57 -5.27
CA VAL A 154 1.76 -11.78 -4.46
C VAL A 154 0.84 -12.67 -3.62
N ILE A 155 0.36 -13.79 -4.18
CA ILE A 155 -0.53 -14.71 -3.47
C ILE A 155 0.21 -15.40 -2.32
N LYS A 156 1.42 -15.92 -2.54
CA LYS A 156 2.23 -16.51 -1.44
C LYS A 156 2.50 -15.51 -0.34
N TYR A 157 2.87 -14.27 -0.69
CA TYR A 157 3.01 -13.20 0.29
C TYR A 157 1.70 -12.98 1.07
N ALA A 158 0.55 -12.96 0.39
CA ALA A 158 -0.74 -12.75 1.03
C ALA A 158 -1.07 -13.85 2.05
N PHE A 159 -0.84 -15.12 1.72
CA PHE A 159 -1.03 -16.26 2.63
C PHE A 159 -0.08 -16.21 3.83
N GLU A 160 1.22 -15.97 3.60
CA GLU A 160 2.20 -15.83 4.69
C GLU A 160 1.87 -14.67 5.63
N MET A 161 1.48 -13.53 5.07
CA MET A 161 1.06 -12.35 5.82
C MET A 161 -0.21 -12.63 6.62
N ALA A 162 -1.22 -13.27 6.01
CA ALA A 162 -2.47 -13.64 6.66
C ALA A 162 -2.22 -14.57 7.85
N ARG A 163 -1.36 -15.59 7.69
CA ARG A 163 -0.97 -16.50 8.77
C ARG A 163 -0.28 -15.77 9.91
N LYS A 164 0.69 -14.89 9.61
CA LYS A 164 1.40 -14.07 10.62
C LYS A 164 0.48 -13.09 11.35
N LYS A 165 -0.54 -12.54 10.66
CA LYS A 165 -1.58 -11.70 11.25
C LYS A 165 -2.51 -12.49 12.18
N GLY A 166 -2.57 -13.82 12.04
CA GLY A 166 -3.58 -14.65 12.71
C GLY A 166 -4.97 -14.47 12.09
N ALA A 167 -5.03 -14.17 10.79
CA ALA A 167 -6.30 -14.06 10.07
C ALA A 167 -7.00 -15.42 10.02
N ARG A 168 -8.34 -15.42 10.05
CA ARG A 168 -9.14 -16.66 9.98
C ARG A 168 -9.37 -17.08 8.54
N ARG A 169 -9.35 -16.12 7.62
CA ARG A 169 -9.64 -16.33 6.21
C ARG A 169 -8.82 -15.43 5.29
N ILE A 170 -8.62 -15.91 4.08
CA ILE A 170 -8.09 -15.15 2.96
C ILE A 170 -8.98 -15.38 1.74
N THR A 171 -9.39 -14.29 1.09
CA THR A 171 -10.33 -14.32 -0.03
C THR A 171 -9.68 -13.80 -1.31
N CYS A 172 -9.80 -14.52 -2.42
CA CYS A 172 -9.39 -14.06 -3.75
C CYS A 172 -10.53 -13.29 -4.42
N GLY A 173 -10.34 -11.99 -4.67
CA GLY A 173 -11.26 -11.19 -5.49
C GLY A 173 -10.89 -11.28 -6.97
N HIS A 174 -11.87 -11.58 -7.84
CA HIS A 174 -11.60 -11.80 -9.27
C HIS A 174 -12.83 -11.52 -10.15
N LYS A 175 -12.68 -11.55 -11.48
CA LYS A 175 -13.78 -11.53 -12.46
C LYS A 175 -13.63 -12.65 -13.50
N ALA A 176 -13.21 -13.84 -13.04
CA ALA A 176 -12.89 -14.99 -13.90
C ALA A 176 -14.11 -15.55 -14.67
N ASN A 177 -15.34 -15.18 -14.28
CA ASN A 177 -16.54 -15.50 -15.06
C ASN A 177 -16.52 -14.82 -16.45
N ILE A 178 -16.01 -13.59 -16.53
CA ILE A 178 -15.81 -12.82 -17.77
C ILE A 178 -14.39 -13.02 -18.32
N MET A 179 -13.38 -12.74 -17.50
CA MET A 179 -11.97 -12.78 -17.88
C MET A 179 -11.36 -14.16 -17.58
N LYS A 180 -11.77 -15.16 -18.37
CA LYS A 180 -11.47 -16.58 -18.14
C LYS A 180 -9.98 -16.91 -18.17
N LEU A 181 -9.18 -16.17 -18.95
CA LEU A 181 -7.74 -16.42 -19.06
C LEU A 181 -6.93 -15.64 -18.03
N THR A 182 -7.13 -14.32 -17.92
CA THR A 182 -6.34 -13.48 -17.00
C THR A 182 -6.73 -13.73 -15.55
N ASP A 183 -7.98 -13.49 -15.18
CA ASP A 183 -8.45 -13.68 -13.80
C ASP A 183 -8.62 -15.15 -13.47
N GLY A 184 -8.88 -15.99 -14.48
CA GLY A 184 -8.87 -17.44 -14.31
C GLY A 184 -7.48 -17.97 -13.94
N LEU A 185 -6.40 -17.47 -14.57
CA LEU A 185 -5.04 -17.85 -14.19
C LEU A 185 -4.72 -17.38 -12.76
N PHE A 186 -5.07 -16.15 -12.40
CA PHE A 186 -4.86 -15.63 -11.03
C PHE A 186 -5.58 -16.50 -9.98
N LEU A 187 -6.84 -16.85 -10.24
CA LEU A 187 -7.65 -17.71 -9.37
C LEU A 187 -7.11 -19.15 -9.29
N GLU A 188 -6.66 -19.70 -10.41
CA GLU A 188 -6.03 -21.03 -10.44
C GLU A 188 -4.79 -21.08 -9.53
N VAL A 189 -3.91 -20.07 -9.64
CA VAL A 189 -2.72 -19.94 -8.79
C VAL A 189 -3.10 -19.74 -7.33
N PHE A 190 -4.17 -19.00 -7.04
CA PHE A 190 -4.68 -18.85 -5.67
C PHE A 190 -5.03 -20.19 -5.05
N HIS A 191 -5.80 -21.03 -5.75
CA HIS A 191 -6.13 -22.37 -5.26
C HIS A 191 -4.93 -23.32 -5.23
N GLU A 192 -3.93 -23.13 -6.10
CA GLU A 192 -2.67 -23.86 -6.04
C GLU A 192 -1.94 -23.56 -4.72
N VAL A 193 -1.74 -22.28 -4.40
CA VAL A 193 -1.06 -21.85 -3.18
C VAL A 193 -1.85 -22.22 -1.93
N ALA A 194 -3.18 -22.14 -1.97
CA ALA A 194 -4.04 -22.48 -0.82
C ALA A 194 -3.80 -23.90 -0.26
N LYS A 195 -3.35 -24.84 -1.09
CA LYS A 195 -3.03 -26.22 -0.67
C LYS A 195 -1.89 -26.28 0.36
N ASP A 196 -1.00 -25.29 0.35
CA ASP A 196 0.15 -25.21 1.27
C ASP A 196 -0.22 -24.56 2.62
N TYR A 197 -1.44 -24.03 2.79
CA TYR A 197 -1.91 -23.31 3.98
C TYR A 197 -3.27 -23.84 4.47
N PRO A 198 -3.37 -25.13 4.87
CA PRO A 198 -4.64 -25.74 5.27
C PRO A 198 -5.24 -25.16 6.57
N ASP A 199 -4.45 -24.39 7.32
CA ASP A 199 -4.85 -23.68 8.54
C ASP A 199 -5.65 -22.39 8.27
N LEU A 200 -5.57 -21.85 7.05
CA LEU A 200 -6.31 -20.67 6.63
C LEU A 200 -7.53 -21.04 5.78
N LYS A 201 -8.70 -20.48 6.11
CA LYS A 201 -9.87 -20.60 5.23
C LYS A 201 -9.63 -19.79 3.95
N ALA A 202 -9.37 -20.50 2.84
CA ALA A 202 -9.21 -19.89 1.52
C ALA A 202 -10.51 -19.99 0.70
N ASP A 203 -11.02 -18.86 0.21
CA ASP A 203 -12.17 -18.80 -0.69
C ASP A 203 -12.03 -17.69 -1.74
N ASP A 204 -12.97 -17.61 -2.67
CA ASP A 204 -13.00 -16.63 -3.76
C ASP A 204 -14.36 -15.94 -3.86
N VAL A 205 -14.36 -14.77 -4.50
CA VAL A 205 -15.56 -13.97 -4.74
C VAL A 205 -15.38 -13.10 -6.00
N ILE A 206 -16.47 -12.95 -6.75
CA ILE A 206 -16.48 -12.07 -7.92
C ILE A 206 -16.42 -10.61 -7.44
N VAL A 207 -15.57 -9.78 -8.05
CA VAL A 207 -15.20 -8.44 -7.56
C VAL A 207 -16.38 -7.47 -7.37
N ASP A 208 -17.44 -7.58 -8.17
CA ASP A 208 -18.65 -6.79 -7.99
C ASP A 208 -19.45 -7.21 -6.74
N ASP A 209 -19.58 -8.51 -6.50
CA ASP A 209 -20.18 -9.06 -5.29
C ASP A 209 -19.30 -8.78 -4.05
N LEU A 210 -17.97 -8.80 -4.20
CA LEU A 210 -17.04 -8.35 -3.17
C LEU A 210 -17.29 -6.90 -2.77
N CYS A 211 -17.37 -5.98 -3.74
CA CYS A 211 -17.67 -4.57 -3.46
C CYS A 211 -19.01 -4.40 -2.73
N MET A 212 -20.04 -5.11 -3.17
CA MET A 212 -21.36 -5.10 -2.53
C MET A 212 -21.32 -5.61 -1.08
N LYS A 213 -20.57 -6.70 -0.82
CA LYS A 213 -20.38 -7.24 0.53
C LYS A 213 -19.52 -6.35 1.41
N LEU A 214 -18.49 -5.68 0.89
CA LEU A 214 -17.66 -4.76 1.68
C LEU A 214 -18.44 -3.56 2.19
N VAL A 215 -19.39 -3.02 1.43
CA VAL A 215 -20.20 -1.88 1.88
C VAL A 215 -21.38 -2.29 2.77
N SER A 216 -21.84 -3.54 2.70
CA SER A 216 -23.00 -4.02 3.46
C SER A 216 -22.62 -4.85 4.69
N ARG A 217 -21.59 -5.68 4.57
CA ARG A 217 -21.13 -6.70 5.54
C ARG A 217 -19.59 -6.83 5.52
N PRO A 218 -18.83 -5.76 5.80
CA PRO A 218 -17.37 -5.81 5.79
C PRO A 218 -16.79 -6.77 6.83
N ASP A 219 -17.52 -7.07 7.91
CA ASP A 219 -17.19 -8.02 8.98
C ASP A 219 -16.93 -9.45 8.47
N LEU A 220 -17.31 -9.74 7.23
CA LEU A 220 -17.08 -11.02 6.59
C LEU A 220 -15.62 -11.22 6.19
N PHE A 221 -14.79 -10.18 6.00
CA PHE A 221 -13.46 -10.33 5.40
C PHE A 221 -12.34 -10.03 6.41
N ASP A 222 -11.25 -10.79 6.33
CA ASP A 222 -10.03 -10.52 7.13
C ASP A 222 -8.89 -10.09 6.18
N VAL A 223 -8.58 -10.91 5.17
CA VAL A 223 -7.59 -10.61 4.12
C VAL A 223 -8.20 -10.85 2.74
N VAL A 224 -8.00 -9.91 1.81
CA VAL A 224 -8.42 -10.06 0.41
C VAL A 224 -7.24 -9.83 -0.52
N VAL A 225 -7.01 -10.76 -1.46
CA VAL A 225 -5.98 -10.64 -2.50
C VAL A 225 -6.62 -10.42 -3.88
N LEU A 226 -6.10 -9.44 -4.63
CA LEU A 226 -6.69 -8.97 -5.91
C LEU A 226 -5.60 -8.64 -6.95
N THR A 227 -5.96 -8.67 -8.23
CA THR A 227 -5.11 -8.11 -9.31
C THR A 227 -4.99 -6.59 -9.20
N ASN A 228 -4.04 -5.99 -9.91
CA ASN A 228 -3.67 -4.58 -9.73
C ASN A 228 -4.83 -3.58 -9.75
N LEU A 229 -5.61 -3.53 -10.83
CA LEU A 229 -6.68 -2.53 -10.97
C LEU A 229 -7.83 -2.77 -9.98
N GLN A 230 -8.21 -4.04 -9.80
CA GLN A 230 -9.26 -4.41 -8.87
C GLN A 230 -8.84 -4.10 -7.43
N GLY A 231 -7.58 -4.39 -7.08
CA GLY A 231 -6.98 -4.09 -5.79
C GLY A 231 -6.91 -2.60 -5.50
N ASP A 232 -6.63 -1.76 -6.50
CA ASP A 232 -6.66 -0.30 -6.33
C ASP A 232 -8.05 0.18 -5.92
N ILE A 233 -9.06 -0.13 -6.74
CA ILE A 233 -10.45 0.29 -6.54
C ILE A 233 -11.00 -0.23 -5.21
N VAL A 234 -10.82 -1.52 -4.92
CA VAL A 234 -11.35 -2.15 -3.71
C VAL A 234 -10.67 -1.59 -2.45
N SER A 235 -9.38 -1.30 -2.51
CA SER A 235 -8.68 -0.71 -1.37
C SER A 235 -9.11 0.73 -1.08
N ASP A 236 -9.40 1.53 -2.11
CA ASP A 236 -9.95 2.88 -1.92
C ASP A 236 -11.39 2.83 -1.38
N LEU A 237 -12.18 1.83 -1.81
CA LEU A 237 -13.48 1.54 -1.18
C LEU A 237 -13.31 1.24 0.31
N CYS A 238 -12.36 0.37 0.68
CA CYS A 238 -12.06 0.05 2.09
C CYS A 238 -11.59 1.26 2.89
N ALA A 239 -10.84 2.19 2.28
CA ALA A 239 -10.46 3.45 2.93
C ALA A 239 -11.71 4.25 3.32
N GLY A 240 -12.73 4.30 2.46
CA GLY A 240 -14.01 4.94 2.75
C GLY A 240 -14.75 4.36 3.97
N LEU A 241 -14.54 3.07 4.29
CA LEU A 241 -15.17 2.42 5.44
C LEU A 241 -14.60 2.91 6.78
N VAL A 242 -13.34 3.38 6.78
CA VAL A 242 -12.56 3.68 7.99
C VAL A 242 -12.21 5.17 8.15
N GLY A 243 -12.82 6.06 7.37
CA GLY A 243 -12.66 7.52 7.50
C GLY A 243 -12.02 8.21 6.29
N GLY A 244 -11.68 7.45 5.25
CA GLY A 244 -11.13 7.96 4.00
C GLY A 244 -9.61 7.81 3.88
N LEU A 245 -9.06 8.39 2.81
CA LEU A 245 -7.65 8.22 2.44
C LEU A 245 -6.65 8.79 3.46
N GLY A 246 -7.08 9.70 4.34
CA GLY A 246 -6.28 10.24 5.46
C GLY A 246 -5.88 9.19 6.50
N PHE A 247 -6.48 7.99 6.44
CA PHE A 247 -6.24 6.87 7.35
C PHE A 247 -5.78 5.59 6.63
N ALA A 248 -5.43 5.69 5.35
CA ALA A 248 -5.08 4.53 4.51
C ALA A 248 -3.55 4.39 4.36
N PRO A 249 -2.89 3.50 5.13
CA PRO A 249 -1.48 3.21 4.95
C PRO A 249 -1.23 2.25 3.78
N SER A 250 -0.01 2.27 3.23
CA SER A 250 0.43 1.33 2.21
C SER A 250 1.87 0.88 2.43
N ALA A 251 2.12 -0.40 2.18
CA ALA A 251 3.45 -0.98 2.08
C ALA A 251 3.56 -1.76 0.78
N ASN A 252 4.46 -1.33 -0.11
CA ASN A 252 4.83 -2.07 -1.32
C ASN A 252 6.01 -2.96 -0.96
N ILE A 253 5.79 -4.26 -0.95
CA ILE A 253 6.77 -5.26 -0.54
C ILE A 253 7.31 -5.94 -1.79
N GLY A 254 8.62 -5.93 -1.92
CA GLY A 254 9.36 -6.81 -2.82
C GLY A 254 10.30 -7.71 -2.03
N ASP A 255 11.03 -8.55 -2.75
CA ASP A 255 11.99 -9.45 -2.10
C ASP A 255 13.17 -8.69 -1.52
N HIS A 256 13.56 -7.53 -2.07
CA HIS A 256 14.78 -6.80 -1.64
C HIS A 256 14.51 -5.39 -1.16
N ILE A 257 13.56 -4.74 -1.82
CA ILE A 257 13.19 -3.36 -1.52
C ILE A 257 11.76 -3.36 -1.02
N SER A 258 11.52 -2.59 0.04
CA SER A 258 10.19 -2.27 0.53
C SER A 258 9.98 -0.77 0.54
N ILE A 259 8.81 -0.33 0.04
CA ILE A 259 8.42 1.07 -0.05
C ILE A 259 7.22 1.31 0.86
N PHE A 260 7.36 2.19 1.84
CA PHE A 260 6.29 2.58 2.75
C PHE A 260 5.80 3.98 2.40
N GLU A 261 4.49 4.12 2.18
CA GLU A 261 3.85 5.35 1.70
C GLU A 261 2.39 5.41 2.14
N ALA A 262 1.83 6.62 2.28
CA ALA A 262 0.38 6.76 2.37
C ALA A 262 -0.30 6.45 1.03
N VAL A 263 -1.57 6.05 1.05
CA VAL A 263 -2.34 5.82 -0.19
C VAL A 263 -2.74 7.13 -0.88
N HIS A 264 -2.99 8.19 -0.11
CA HIS A 264 -3.48 9.46 -0.65
C HIS A 264 -2.47 10.15 -1.60
N GLY A 265 -2.99 11.03 -2.47
CA GLY A 265 -2.19 11.86 -3.37
C GLY A 265 -1.54 13.07 -2.68
N THR A 266 -1.13 14.04 -3.50
CA THR A 266 -0.35 15.21 -3.07
C THR A 266 -1.17 16.36 -2.49
N ALA A 267 -2.50 16.35 -2.64
CA ALA A 267 -3.44 17.35 -2.13
C ALA A 267 -2.95 18.81 -2.32
N PRO A 268 -2.74 19.25 -3.59
CA PRO A 268 -2.10 20.54 -3.89
C PRO A 268 -2.90 21.75 -3.38
N ASP A 269 -4.21 21.58 -3.15
CA ASP A 269 -5.11 22.59 -2.61
C ASP A 269 -4.84 22.95 -1.15
N ILE A 270 -4.18 22.07 -0.39
CA ILE A 270 -3.83 22.29 1.02
C ILE A 270 -2.32 22.25 1.31
N ALA A 271 -1.49 22.06 0.29
CA ALA A 271 -0.03 22.06 0.41
C ALA A 271 0.48 23.39 0.98
N GLY A 272 1.39 23.31 1.96
CA GLY A 272 2.01 24.45 2.64
C GLY A 272 1.10 25.19 3.62
N LYS A 273 -0.13 24.69 3.87
CA LYS A 273 -1.08 25.33 4.79
C LYS A 273 -1.00 24.79 6.22
N ASN A 274 -0.16 23.79 6.48
CA ASN A 274 -0.01 23.13 7.78
C ASN A 274 -1.32 22.52 8.31
N ILE A 275 -2.22 22.03 7.43
CA ILE A 275 -3.52 21.44 7.84
C ILE A 275 -3.71 19.99 7.38
N ALA A 276 -2.70 19.40 6.74
CA ALA A 276 -2.75 18.02 6.28
C ALA A 276 -2.74 17.05 7.46
N ASN A 277 -3.56 15.99 7.38
CA ASN A 277 -3.56 14.91 8.35
C ASN A 277 -2.37 13.96 8.11
N PRO A 278 -1.40 13.82 9.04
CA PRO A 278 -0.24 12.96 8.85
C PRO A 278 -0.53 11.47 9.14
N THR A 279 -1.75 11.12 9.55
CA THR A 279 -2.08 9.79 10.09
C THR A 279 -1.79 8.64 9.12
N ALA A 280 -2.21 8.73 7.85
CA ALA A 280 -1.94 7.68 6.85
C ALA A 280 -0.44 7.39 6.68
N LEU A 281 0.40 8.43 6.65
CA LEU A 281 1.84 8.27 6.53
C LEU A 281 2.46 7.73 7.84
N LEU A 282 1.96 8.16 8.99
CA LEU A 282 2.37 7.64 10.29
C LEU A 282 2.05 6.14 10.43
N LEU A 283 0.84 5.72 10.03
CA LEU A 283 0.43 4.31 10.00
C LEU A 283 1.31 3.49 9.04
N SER A 284 1.71 4.05 7.90
CA SER A 284 2.68 3.43 6.99
C SER A 284 4.06 3.33 7.61
N GLY A 285 4.43 4.34 8.39
CA GLY A 285 5.60 4.34 9.25
C GLY A 285 5.58 3.20 10.28
N PHE A 286 4.44 2.89 10.90
CA PHE A 286 4.35 1.71 11.78
C PHE A 286 4.53 0.39 11.02
N ALA A 287 4.02 0.31 9.78
CA ALA A 287 4.28 -0.86 8.93
C ALA A 287 5.79 -1.00 8.63
N MET A 288 6.50 0.12 8.42
CA MET A 288 7.96 0.14 8.25
C MET A 288 8.69 -0.29 9.52
N LEU A 289 8.36 0.30 10.67
CA LEU A 289 9.01 -0.04 11.94
C LEU A 289 8.86 -1.53 12.26
N ARG A 290 7.67 -2.10 12.05
CA ARG A 290 7.44 -3.55 12.19
C ARG A 290 8.23 -4.38 11.19
N HIS A 291 8.32 -3.93 9.94
CA HIS A 291 9.13 -4.60 8.93
C HIS A 291 10.63 -4.59 9.30
N LEU A 292 11.10 -3.56 9.99
CA LEU A 292 12.46 -3.45 10.52
C LEU A 292 12.67 -4.13 11.88
N GLY A 293 11.64 -4.76 12.45
CA GLY A 293 11.70 -5.41 13.77
C GLY A 293 11.70 -4.43 14.95
N LEU A 294 11.46 -3.14 14.72
CA LEU A 294 11.38 -2.08 15.74
C LEU A 294 9.98 -2.05 16.38
N MET A 295 9.59 -3.17 16.97
CA MET A 295 8.23 -3.44 17.46
C MET A 295 7.86 -2.56 18.65
N GLU A 296 8.79 -2.33 19.58
CA GLU A 296 8.52 -1.56 20.80
C GLU A 296 8.18 -0.10 20.48
N ALA A 297 8.99 0.51 19.59
CA ALA A 297 8.75 1.85 19.10
C ALA A 297 7.41 1.95 18.35
N ALA A 298 7.12 0.99 17.47
CA ALA A 298 5.85 0.96 16.74
C ALA A 298 4.64 0.91 17.69
N VAL A 299 4.67 0.01 18.69
CA VAL A 299 3.59 -0.15 19.67
C VAL A 299 3.42 1.11 20.52
N MET A 300 4.52 1.70 21.02
CA MET A 300 4.46 2.89 21.86
C MET A 300 3.81 4.07 21.11
N ILE A 301 4.28 4.34 19.89
CA ILE A 301 3.79 5.48 19.10
C ILE A 301 2.36 5.22 18.63
N GLU A 302 2.03 4.00 18.23
CA GLU A 302 0.68 3.64 17.80
C GLU A 302 -0.34 3.77 18.93
N ASN A 303 0.00 3.31 20.15
CA ASN A 303 -0.86 3.54 21.31
C ASN A 303 -1.07 5.04 21.61
N ALA A 304 -0.03 5.87 21.45
CA ALA A 304 -0.15 7.31 21.61
C ALA A 304 -1.06 7.95 20.54
N LEU A 305 -0.95 7.53 19.27
CA LEU A 305 -1.86 7.95 18.21
C LEU A 305 -3.29 7.55 18.55
N LEU A 306 -3.53 6.28 18.88
CA LEU A 306 -4.87 5.76 19.19
C LEU A 306 -5.50 6.49 20.39
N TYR A 307 -4.71 6.74 21.44
CA TYR A 307 -5.17 7.52 22.60
C TYR A 307 -5.52 8.97 22.22
N THR A 308 -4.72 9.58 21.34
CA THR A 308 -4.95 10.95 20.84
C THR A 308 -6.27 11.04 20.07
N LEU A 309 -6.51 10.08 19.16
CA LEU A 309 -7.77 9.98 18.41
C LEU A 309 -8.95 9.74 19.35
N GLU A 310 -8.85 8.79 20.29
CA GLU A 310 -9.91 8.44 21.24
C GLU A 310 -10.27 9.61 22.17
N SER A 311 -9.30 10.47 22.49
CA SER A 311 -9.50 11.70 23.27
C SER A 311 -10.26 12.80 22.50
N GLY A 312 -10.57 12.57 21.22
CA GLY A 312 -11.28 13.49 20.35
C GLY A 312 -10.39 14.61 19.79
N VAL A 313 -9.07 14.41 19.77
CA VAL A 313 -8.14 15.31 19.07
C VAL A 313 -8.14 14.95 17.58
N HIS A 314 -8.32 15.94 16.71
CA HIS A 314 -8.49 15.70 15.28
C HIS A 314 -7.90 16.82 14.42
N THR A 315 -7.61 16.51 13.16
CA THR A 315 -7.34 17.48 12.09
C THR A 315 -8.63 17.85 11.35
N GLY A 316 -8.55 18.75 10.37
CA GLY A 316 -9.74 19.33 9.72
C GLY A 316 -10.56 18.37 8.85
N ASP A 317 -10.03 17.21 8.50
CA ASP A 317 -10.65 16.19 7.65
C ASP A 317 -11.58 15.22 8.39
N PHE A 318 -11.48 15.12 9.72
CA PHE A 318 -12.31 14.22 10.52
C PHE A 318 -12.67 14.82 11.89
N GLY A 319 -13.46 14.08 12.67
CA GLY A 319 -13.80 14.44 14.04
C GLY A 319 -15.04 15.34 14.17
N ASP A 320 -15.30 15.77 15.39
CA ASP A 320 -16.45 16.61 15.73
C ASP A 320 -16.20 18.05 15.29
N ARG A 321 -16.96 18.52 14.30
CA ARG A 321 -16.84 19.90 13.78
C ARG A 321 -17.18 20.99 14.81
N SER A 322 -17.78 20.64 15.94
CA SER A 322 -18.00 21.58 17.05
C SER A 322 -16.73 21.82 17.89
N LYS A 323 -15.74 20.93 17.79
CA LYS A 323 -14.43 21.09 18.42
C LYS A 323 -13.44 21.73 17.43
N PRO A 324 -12.55 22.62 17.91
CA PRO A 324 -11.52 23.18 17.04
C PRO A 324 -10.56 22.10 16.54
N ALA A 325 -10.45 21.97 15.22
CA ALA A 325 -9.46 21.11 14.60
C ALA A 325 -8.04 21.65 14.86
N LEU A 326 -7.09 20.73 15.03
CA LEU A 326 -5.66 21.04 15.10
C LEU A 326 -5.05 21.09 13.71
N ASN A 327 -4.00 21.91 13.58
CA ASN A 327 -3.14 21.93 12.41
C ASN A 327 -2.15 20.73 12.46
N THR A 328 -1.39 20.47 11.39
CA THR A 328 -0.49 19.30 11.30
C THR A 328 0.54 19.28 12.42
N THR A 329 1.17 20.42 12.74
CA THR A 329 2.15 20.54 13.82
C THR A 329 1.54 20.25 15.19
N GLN A 330 0.41 20.88 15.51
CA GLN A 330 -0.29 20.73 16.79
C GLN A 330 -0.79 19.30 17.00
N PHE A 331 -1.29 18.66 15.93
CA PHE A 331 -1.69 17.25 15.98
C PHE A 331 -0.49 16.34 16.26
N THR A 332 0.66 16.63 15.65
CA THR A 332 1.92 15.92 15.88
C THR A 332 2.40 16.07 17.33
N GLU A 333 2.38 17.30 17.86
CA GLU A 333 2.74 17.58 19.25
C GLU A 333 1.80 16.88 20.24
N ALA A 334 0.50 16.82 19.94
CA ALA A 334 -0.47 16.09 20.75
C ALA A 334 -0.15 14.59 20.81
N ILE A 335 0.21 13.97 19.68
CA ILE A 335 0.64 12.56 19.65
C ILE A 335 1.90 12.36 20.51
N ILE A 336 2.91 13.21 20.35
CA ILE A 336 4.17 13.13 21.12
C ILE A 336 3.91 13.29 22.62
N GLY A 337 3.06 14.25 23.01
CA GLY A 337 2.67 14.49 24.40
C GLY A 337 1.93 13.31 25.06
N ASN A 338 1.41 12.38 24.25
CA ASN A 338 0.69 11.19 24.70
C ASN A 338 1.56 9.92 24.70
N PHE A 339 2.87 10.00 24.50
CA PHE A 339 3.75 8.84 24.67
C PHE A 339 3.61 8.21 26.06
N GLY A 340 3.49 6.88 26.10
CA GLY A 340 3.23 6.10 27.32
C GLY A 340 1.76 6.06 27.76
N LYS A 341 0.86 6.81 27.10
CA LYS A 341 -0.59 6.62 27.25
C LYS A 341 -1.06 5.43 26.42
N VAL A 342 -2.17 4.83 26.85
CA VAL A 342 -2.76 3.64 26.23
C VAL A 342 -4.25 3.92 26.01
N PRO A 343 -4.80 3.68 24.80
CA PRO A 343 -6.22 3.88 24.53
C PRO A 343 -7.07 2.89 25.34
N ALA A 344 -8.33 3.24 25.65
CA ALA A 344 -9.23 2.29 26.28
C ALA A 344 -9.66 1.19 25.30
N ASN A 345 -9.73 1.50 24.01
CA ASN A 345 -10.17 0.57 22.98
C ASN A 345 -9.02 0.08 22.10
N ASN A 346 -8.93 -1.25 21.92
CA ASN A 346 -7.94 -1.92 21.06
C ASN A 346 -6.48 -1.51 21.30
N PRO A 347 -5.98 -1.51 22.56
CA PRO A 347 -4.59 -1.18 22.84
C PRO A 347 -3.67 -2.19 22.18
N LYS A 348 -2.57 -1.71 21.59
CA LYS A 348 -1.57 -2.56 20.98
C LYS A 348 -0.73 -3.22 22.09
N PRO A 349 -0.60 -4.56 22.09
CA PRO A 349 0.14 -5.26 23.12
C PRO A 349 1.63 -4.92 23.03
N ALA A 350 2.33 -5.01 24.16
CA ALA A 350 3.78 -4.93 24.17
C ALA A 350 4.37 -6.04 23.30
N LEU A 351 5.23 -5.67 22.35
CA LEU A 351 5.91 -6.59 21.45
C LEU A 351 7.40 -6.28 21.50
N PRO A 352 8.26 -7.24 21.87
CA PRO A 352 9.70 -7.01 21.91
C PRO A 352 10.24 -6.80 20.50
N ASN A 353 11.34 -6.04 20.41
CA ASN A 353 12.04 -5.88 19.14
C ASN A 353 12.49 -7.25 18.60
N GLN A 354 12.45 -7.39 17.28
CA GLN A 354 12.79 -8.62 16.57
C GLN A 354 14.04 -8.39 15.74
N GLU A 355 14.93 -9.37 15.69
CA GLU A 355 16.02 -9.35 14.71
C GLU A 355 15.42 -9.51 13.31
N VAL A 356 15.74 -8.58 12.42
CA VAL A 356 15.40 -8.67 11.01
C VAL A 356 16.68 -8.61 10.21
N THR A 357 16.93 -9.64 9.43
CA THR A 357 17.97 -9.60 8.39
C THR A 357 17.44 -8.75 7.24
N PRO A 358 18.05 -7.59 6.93
CA PRO A 358 17.65 -6.83 5.76
C PRO A 358 17.82 -7.71 4.53
N THR A 359 16.88 -7.66 3.60
CA THR A 359 16.95 -8.50 2.41
C THR A 359 17.96 -7.93 1.42
N HIS A 360 19.25 -8.19 1.67
CA HIS A 360 20.33 -7.85 0.76
C HIS A 360 20.49 -8.96 -0.28
N PHE A 361 19.85 -8.83 -1.43
CA PHE A 361 20.18 -9.66 -2.57
C PHE A 361 20.14 -8.84 -3.86
N LYS A 362 21.18 -9.03 -4.68
CA LYS A 362 21.11 -8.79 -6.11
C LYS A 362 20.47 -10.04 -6.71
N LEU A 363 19.29 -9.91 -7.33
CA LEU A 363 18.74 -11.01 -8.12
C LEU A 363 19.69 -11.28 -9.30
N GLU A 364 20.34 -12.44 -9.31
CA GLU A 364 21.06 -12.90 -10.50
C GLU A 364 20.08 -13.34 -11.61
N LYS A 365 18.82 -13.67 -11.25
CA LYS A 365 17.74 -14.06 -12.17
C LYS A 365 16.39 -13.52 -11.69
N ASN A 366 15.54 -13.10 -12.62
CA ASN A 366 14.19 -12.63 -12.32
C ASN A 366 13.23 -13.84 -12.23
N PRO A 367 12.69 -14.19 -11.05
CA PRO A 367 11.77 -15.31 -10.90
C PRO A 367 10.48 -15.15 -11.72
N MET A 368 10.14 -13.94 -12.19
CA MET A 368 9.02 -13.73 -13.11
C MET A 368 9.24 -14.31 -14.51
N LEU A 369 10.47 -14.63 -14.88
CA LEU A 369 10.83 -15.17 -16.19
C LEU A 369 11.07 -16.69 -16.18
N GLU A 370 10.86 -17.35 -15.04
CA GLU A 370 11.06 -18.79 -14.89
C GLU A 370 9.71 -19.52 -14.97
N SER A 371 9.54 -20.36 -16.00
CA SER A 371 8.38 -21.26 -16.15
C SER A 371 8.84 -22.70 -16.06
N LYS A 372 8.07 -23.55 -15.35
CA LYS A 372 8.43 -24.96 -15.06
C LYS A 372 8.18 -25.94 -16.22
N ALA A 373 7.57 -25.52 -17.34
CA ALA A 373 7.19 -26.46 -18.39
C ALA A 373 7.37 -25.89 -19.81
N SER A 374 8.01 -26.66 -20.68
CA SER A 374 7.80 -26.59 -22.13
C SER A 374 6.68 -27.56 -22.49
N THR A 375 5.43 -27.11 -22.40
CA THR A 375 4.34 -27.83 -23.07
C THR A 375 4.57 -27.69 -24.58
N PRO A 376 4.44 -28.75 -25.40
CA PRO A 376 4.51 -28.57 -26.84
C PRO A 376 3.41 -27.62 -27.29
N GLU A 377 3.81 -26.46 -27.82
CA GLU A 377 2.91 -25.43 -28.34
C GLU A 377 2.78 -25.60 -29.86
N LEU A 378 1.55 -25.51 -30.37
CA LEU A 378 1.25 -25.54 -31.80
C LEU A 378 0.58 -24.23 -32.19
N ILE A 379 1.13 -23.54 -33.19
CA ILE A 379 0.49 -22.37 -33.79
C ILE A 379 -0.64 -22.87 -34.69
N ILE A 380 -1.89 -22.63 -34.29
CA ILE A 380 -3.09 -23.09 -35.02
C ILE A 380 -3.72 -22.02 -35.92
N GLY A 381 -3.27 -20.76 -35.82
CA GLY A 381 -3.85 -19.64 -36.56
C GLY A 381 -3.24 -18.31 -36.18
N VAL A 382 -3.76 -17.24 -36.78
CA VAL A 382 -3.38 -15.85 -36.52
C VAL A 382 -4.62 -14.95 -36.64
N ASP A 383 -4.80 -14.06 -35.68
CA ASP A 383 -5.84 -13.04 -35.71
C ASP A 383 -5.30 -11.76 -36.36
N PHE A 384 -5.92 -11.33 -37.46
CA PHE A 384 -5.62 -10.07 -38.13
C PHE A 384 -6.64 -8.99 -37.75
N PHE A 385 -6.16 -7.90 -37.19
CA PHE A 385 -6.95 -6.69 -36.92
C PHE A 385 -6.70 -5.69 -38.05
N ILE A 386 -7.75 -5.30 -38.79
CA ILE A 386 -7.66 -4.46 -39.99
C ILE A 386 -8.55 -3.22 -39.79
N GLU A 387 -8.05 -2.05 -40.17
CA GLU A 387 -8.84 -0.84 -40.37
C GLU A 387 -9.42 -0.89 -41.79
N SER A 388 -10.74 -0.95 -41.92
CA SER A 388 -11.45 -1.14 -43.19
C SER A 388 -12.53 -0.11 -43.45
#